data_AF-A0A1G0I6A7-F1
#
_entry.id   AF-A0A1G0I6A7-F1
#
_cell.length_a   1.000
_cell.length_b   1.000
_cell.length_c   1.000
_cell.angle_alpha   90.00
_cell.angle_beta   90.00
_cell.angle_gamma   90.00
#
_symmetry.space_group_name_H-M   'P 1'
#
loop_
_entity.id
_entity.type
_entity.pdbx_description
1 polymer ?
#
loop_
_entity_poly.entity_id
_entity_poly.type
_entity_poly.pdbx_seq_one_letter_code
_entity_poly.pdbx_strand_id
1 'polypeptide(L)'
;MRQSAKDRQQQGGILTAKIHGRGLLAAKLDVERILKWTDDEIEMIVGHNLVVNVGLQLSADRTFGIGGPPAAVSAMGVTSDAGAAAAGDTRLDIGGDDDVTVLAFDATATRSGQVVSAARTFTQANANFVHRKIGMLNGTTDGTSTLYNAISGFTIDLVGLTFSITYQIDVTFSSS
;
A
#
# COMPACT_ATOMS: atom_id res chain seq x y z
N MET A 1 -47.91 -0.62 -13.76
CA MET A 1 -46.78 0.15 -13.17
C MET A 1 -46.54 -0.31 -11.74
N ARG A 2 -45.40 -0.95 -11.48
CA ARG A 2 -44.56 -0.86 -10.27
C ARG A 2 -43.26 -1.63 -10.56
N GLN A 3 -42.15 -1.02 -10.18
CA GLN A 3 -40.81 -1.17 -10.76
C GLN A 3 -40.07 -2.39 -10.20
N SER A 4 -39.36 -3.11 -11.07
CA SER A 4 -38.58 -4.32 -10.80
C SER A 4 -37.26 -3.98 -10.08
N ALA A 5 -36.85 -4.83 -9.13
CA ALA A 5 -35.59 -4.78 -8.37
C ALA A 5 -34.33 -5.07 -9.22
N LYS A 6 -34.24 -4.54 -10.45
CA LYS A 6 -33.21 -4.86 -11.46
C LYS A 6 -32.07 -3.84 -11.58
N ASP A 7 -32.03 -2.78 -10.77
CA ASP A 7 -31.03 -1.72 -10.91
C ASP A 7 -29.88 -1.78 -9.90
N ARG A 8 -29.34 -2.97 -9.60
CA ARG A 8 -28.01 -3.09 -8.98
C ARG A 8 -27.04 -3.77 -9.94
N GLN A 9 -26.36 -2.93 -10.70
CA GLN A 9 -25.25 -3.26 -11.59
C GLN A 9 -24.15 -3.99 -10.80
N GLN A 10 -23.89 -5.26 -11.12
CA GLN A 10 -22.58 -5.86 -10.95
C GLN A 10 -21.86 -5.74 -12.30
N GLN A 11 -21.09 -4.67 -12.46
CA GLN A 11 -20.10 -4.59 -13.54
C GLN A 11 -18.82 -5.30 -13.06
N GLY A 12 -18.73 -6.58 -13.37
CA GLY A 12 -17.51 -7.38 -13.30
C GLY A 12 -17.50 -8.30 -14.51
N GLY A 13 -16.75 -7.94 -15.54
CA GLY A 13 -16.65 -8.74 -16.75
C GLY A 13 -15.76 -9.95 -16.53
N ILE A 14 -16.32 -11.15 -16.61
CA ILE A 14 -15.56 -12.38 -16.85
C ILE A 14 -16.11 -13.02 -18.12
N LEU A 15 -15.38 -12.83 -19.22
CA LEU A 15 -15.59 -13.61 -20.44
C LEU A 15 -15.17 -15.04 -20.14
N THR A 16 -16.13 -15.87 -19.72
CA THR A 16 -15.91 -17.30 -19.52
C THR A 16 -16.11 -18.00 -20.84
N ALA A 17 -15.01 -18.38 -21.48
CA ALA A 17 -15.04 -19.41 -22.51
C ALA A 17 -14.41 -20.67 -21.91
N LYS A 18 -15.06 -21.84 -22.01
CA LYS A 18 -14.59 -22.90 -22.92
C LYS A 18 -15.21 -24.30 -22.72
N ILE A 19 -15.63 -24.81 -23.89
CA ILE A 19 -15.34 -26.11 -24.52
C ILE A 19 -16.05 -27.35 -23.97
N HIS A 20 -17.01 -27.83 -24.76
CA HIS A 20 -17.56 -29.18 -24.68
C HIS A 20 -16.55 -30.19 -25.27
N GLY A 21 -15.83 -30.90 -24.41
CA GLY A 21 -15.12 -32.12 -24.75
C GLY A 21 -15.78 -33.31 -24.04
N ARG A 22 -16.20 -34.34 -24.78
CA ARG A 22 -16.59 -35.62 -24.17
C ARG A 22 -15.33 -36.34 -23.72
N GLY A 23 -15.17 -36.50 -22.41
CA GLY A 23 -14.08 -37.23 -21.79
C GLY A 23 -12.82 -36.38 -21.58
N LEU A 24 -12.19 -36.58 -20.42
CA LEU A 24 -11.03 -35.88 -19.85
C LEU A 24 -11.28 -34.48 -19.25
N LEU A 25 -11.17 -34.47 -17.92
CA LEU A 25 -10.72 -33.37 -17.04
C LEU A 25 -10.57 -32.00 -17.74
N ALA A 26 -11.67 -31.24 -17.83
CA ALA A 26 -11.58 -29.80 -17.99
C ALA A 26 -11.31 -29.19 -16.61
N ALA A 27 -10.08 -29.34 -16.12
CA ALA A 27 -9.61 -28.56 -14.98
C ALA A 27 -9.52 -27.10 -15.45
N LYS A 28 -10.61 -26.36 -15.25
CA LYS A 28 -10.60 -24.91 -15.35
C LYS A 28 -9.72 -24.44 -14.20
N LEU A 29 -8.50 -24.05 -14.51
CA LEU A 29 -7.57 -23.45 -13.55
C LEU A 29 -8.05 -22.03 -13.25
N ASP A 30 -9.15 -21.90 -12.52
CA ASP A 30 -9.38 -20.70 -11.74
C ASP A 30 -8.41 -20.80 -10.56
N VAL A 31 -7.42 -19.91 -10.56
CA VAL A 31 -6.22 -19.88 -9.71
C VAL A 31 -6.51 -19.99 -8.20
N GLU A 32 -7.77 -19.80 -7.80
CA GLU A 32 -8.21 -19.86 -6.40
C GLU A 32 -9.05 -21.10 -6.05
N ARG A 33 -9.66 -21.78 -7.03
CA ARG A 33 -10.65 -22.82 -6.76
C ARG A 33 -10.60 -23.93 -7.79
N ILE A 34 -10.22 -25.12 -7.33
CA ILE A 34 -10.40 -26.36 -8.09
C ILE A 34 -11.70 -27.00 -7.61
N LEU A 35 -12.65 -27.17 -8.53
CA LEU A 35 -13.85 -27.97 -8.29
C LEU A 35 -13.56 -29.39 -8.74
N LYS A 36 -13.40 -30.30 -7.78
CA LYS A 36 -13.22 -31.73 -8.04
C LYS A 36 -14.58 -32.40 -7.90
N TRP A 37 -14.96 -33.10 -8.96
CA TRP A 37 -16.16 -33.94 -8.95
C TRP A 37 -15.77 -35.34 -8.49
N THR A 38 -16.43 -35.83 -7.46
CA THR A 38 -16.45 -37.25 -7.08
C THR A 38 -17.80 -37.85 -7.50
N ASP A 39 -17.96 -39.16 -7.36
CA ASP A 39 -19.18 -39.85 -7.79
C ASP A 39 -20.45 -39.30 -7.12
N ASP A 40 -20.35 -38.75 -5.90
CA ASP A 40 -21.48 -38.25 -5.12
C ASP A 40 -21.37 -36.79 -4.60
N GLU A 41 -20.20 -36.13 -4.70
CA GLU A 41 -19.99 -34.77 -4.14
C GLU A 41 -19.11 -33.87 -5.01
N ILE A 42 -19.33 -32.54 -4.89
CA ILE A 42 -18.43 -31.50 -5.41
C ILE A 42 -17.52 -31.06 -4.26
N GLU A 43 -16.24 -31.43 -4.34
CA GLU A 43 -15.21 -30.98 -3.41
C GLU A 43 -14.59 -29.67 -3.93
N MET A 44 -14.65 -28.61 -3.12
CA MET A 44 -13.95 -27.35 -3.38
C MET A 44 -12.57 -27.38 -2.72
N ILE A 45 -11.52 -27.50 -3.54
CA ILE A 45 -10.14 -27.38 -3.07
C ILE A 45 -9.73 -25.92 -3.24
N VAL A 46 -9.46 -25.25 -2.11
CA VAL A 46 -8.90 -23.89 -2.10
C VAL A 46 -7.41 -23.99 -2.37
N GLY A 47 -6.99 -23.52 -3.54
CA GLY A 47 -5.58 -23.43 -3.91
C GLY A 47 -4.99 -22.12 -3.42
N HIS A 48 -3.83 -22.15 -2.78
CA HIS A 48 -3.04 -20.94 -2.54
C HIS A 48 -2.18 -20.65 -3.77
N ASN A 49 -2.34 -19.48 -4.38
CA ASN A 49 -1.41 -19.05 -5.44
C ASN A 49 -0.10 -18.55 -4.81
N LEU A 50 0.82 -19.49 -4.59
CA LEU A 50 2.15 -19.20 -4.05
C LEU A 50 2.94 -18.23 -4.95
N VAL A 51 2.72 -18.23 -6.26
CA VAL A 51 3.39 -17.29 -7.17
C VAL A 51 2.96 -15.86 -6.92
N VAL A 52 1.65 -15.61 -6.73
CA VAL A 52 1.13 -14.27 -6.37
C VAL A 52 1.61 -13.87 -4.98
N ASN A 53 1.51 -14.76 -4.00
CA ASN A 53 1.95 -14.46 -2.63
C ASN A 53 3.45 -14.14 -2.55
N VAL A 54 4.29 -14.92 -3.21
CA VAL A 54 5.74 -14.66 -3.29
C VAL A 54 6.01 -13.39 -4.10
N GLY A 55 5.29 -13.16 -5.20
CA GLY A 55 5.42 -11.95 -6.00
C GLY A 55 5.10 -10.67 -5.23
N LEU A 56 4.05 -10.67 -4.40
CA LEU A 56 3.70 -9.56 -3.52
C LEU A 56 4.81 -9.31 -2.49
N GLN A 57 5.35 -10.38 -1.87
CA GLN A 57 6.44 -10.25 -0.91
C GLN A 57 7.72 -9.71 -1.56
N LEU A 58 8.12 -10.22 -2.72
CA LEU A 58 9.30 -9.73 -3.44
C LEU A 58 9.14 -8.28 -3.91
N SER A 59 7.91 -7.89 -4.29
CA SER A 59 7.61 -6.51 -4.64
C SER A 59 7.76 -5.60 -3.42
N ALA A 60 7.18 -6.00 -2.28
CA ALA A 60 7.31 -5.29 -1.02
C ALA A 60 8.77 -5.16 -0.57
N ASP A 61 9.52 -6.26 -0.65
CA ASP A 61 10.94 -6.30 -0.30
C ASP A 61 11.75 -5.35 -1.18
N ARG A 62 11.50 -5.28 -2.49
CA ARG A 62 12.16 -4.29 -3.37
C ARG A 62 11.73 -2.85 -3.07
N THR A 63 10.44 -2.61 -2.83
CA THR A 63 9.94 -1.26 -2.54
C THR A 63 10.62 -0.69 -1.30
N PHE A 64 10.87 -1.50 -0.28
CA PHE A 64 11.46 -1.08 0.98
C PHE A 64 12.93 -1.49 1.18
N GLY A 65 13.57 -2.09 0.17
CA GLY A 65 14.98 -2.50 0.22
C GLY A 65 15.26 -3.60 1.26
N ILE A 66 14.29 -4.47 1.54
CA ILE A 66 14.43 -5.57 2.50
C ILE A 66 15.24 -6.69 1.82
N GLY A 67 16.46 -6.92 2.30
CA GLY A 67 17.30 -8.03 1.83
C GLY A 67 17.98 -7.82 0.48
N GLY A 68 17.95 -6.61 -0.10
CA GLY A 68 18.69 -6.26 -1.32
C GLY A 68 18.07 -5.09 -2.11
N PRO A 69 18.72 -4.71 -3.21
CA PRO A 69 18.96 -3.34 -3.73
C PRO A 69 18.57 -2.12 -2.86
N PRO A 70 18.90 -0.88 -3.28
CA PRO A 70 18.42 0.31 -2.59
C PRO A 70 16.89 0.35 -2.55
N ALA A 71 16.34 0.74 -1.41
CA ALA A 71 14.89 0.88 -1.22
C ALA A 71 14.32 1.95 -2.17
N ALA A 72 13.20 1.64 -2.81
CA ALA A 72 12.43 2.63 -3.57
C ALA A 72 11.73 3.64 -2.65
N VAL A 73 11.43 3.26 -1.40
CA VAL A 73 10.89 4.13 -0.34
C VAL A 73 11.86 4.07 0.83
N SER A 74 12.45 5.21 1.18
CA SER A 74 13.58 5.28 2.12
C SER A 74 13.43 6.35 3.18
N ALA A 75 12.46 7.25 3.04
CA ALA A 75 12.27 8.39 3.92
C ALA A 75 10.81 8.62 4.28
N MET A 76 10.64 9.29 5.41
CA MET A 76 9.37 9.83 5.88
C MET A 76 9.48 11.33 6.08
N GLY A 77 8.42 12.05 5.74
CA GLY A 77 8.34 13.48 6.01
C GLY A 77 7.10 13.87 6.80
N VAL A 78 7.19 15.03 7.44
CA VAL A 78 6.07 15.77 8.05
C VAL A 78 6.05 17.18 7.51
N THR A 79 4.86 17.75 7.37
CA THR A 79 4.68 19.14 6.94
C THR A 79 3.50 19.80 7.66
N SER A 80 3.53 21.13 7.68
CA SER A 80 2.41 21.98 8.11
C SER A 80 1.35 22.20 7.02
N ASP A 81 1.63 21.81 5.78
CA ASP A 81 0.67 21.79 4.68
C ASP A 81 -0.46 20.77 4.96
N ALA A 82 -1.70 21.17 4.67
CA ALA A 82 -2.89 20.32 4.79
C ALA A 82 -3.46 19.89 3.42
N GLY A 83 -2.88 20.35 2.31
CA GLY A 83 -3.31 20.04 0.95
C GLY A 83 -3.30 18.55 0.66
N ALA A 84 -4.29 18.08 -0.09
CA ALA A 84 -4.31 16.69 -0.56
C ALA A 84 -3.18 16.48 -1.60
N ALA A 85 -2.43 15.40 -1.45
CA ALA A 85 -1.43 15.01 -2.44
C ALA A 85 -2.08 14.34 -3.65
N ALA A 86 -1.53 14.59 -4.83
CA ALA A 86 -1.90 13.97 -6.09
C ALA A 86 -0.81 13.01 -6.58
N ALA A 87 -1.20 12.09 -7.48
CA ALA A 87 -0.25 11.20 -8.12
C ALA A 87 0.74 12.00 -8.98
N GLY A 88 2.04 11.78 -8.75
CA GLY A 88 3.11 12.47 -9.48
C GLY A 88 3.69 13.67 -8.74
N ASP A 89 3.13 14.06 -7.58
CA ASP A 89 3.74 15.08 -6.74
C ASP A 89 5.13 14.64 -6.26
N THR A 90 6.06 15.58 -6.28
CA THR A 90 7.43 15.40 -5.79
C THR A 90 7.68 16.12 -4.46
N ARG A 91 6.66 16.82 -3.96
CA ARG A 91 6.71 17.56 -2.71
C ARG A 91 5.69 17.01 -1.73
N LEU A 92 6.04 17.04 -0.46
CA LEU A 92 5.11 16.81 0.64
C LEU A 92 4.35 18.11 0.98
N ASP A 93 5.06 19.23 0.95
CA ASP A 93 4.50 20.58 0.93
C ASP A 93 4.18 20.94 -0.53
N ILE A 94 2.91 20.84 -0.90
CA ILE A 94 2.46 21.00 -2.28
C ILE A 94 2.64 22.45 -2.77
N GLY A 95 2.56 23.42 -1.87
CA GLY A 95 2.69 24.85 -2.18
C GLY A 95 4.14 25.35 -2.22
N GLY A 96 5.04 24.69 -1.49
CA GLY A 96 6.43 25.12 -1.34
C GLY A 96 6.62 26.26 -0.32
N ASP A 97 5.56 26.65 0.37
CA ASP A 97 5.50 27.78 1.30
C ASP A 97 5.36 27.34 2.77
N ASP A 98 5.23 26.03 3.03
CA ASP A 98 4.95 25.48 4.36
C ASP A 98 6.21 24.85 4.99
N ASP A 99 6.22 24.78 6.33
CA ASP A 99 7.27 24.05 7.04
C ASP A 99 7.24 22.56 6.65
N VAL A 100 8.38 22.01 6.28
CA VAL A 100 8.55 20.61 5.89
C VAL A 100 9.84 20.04 6.44
N THR A 101 9.80 18.78 6.83
CA THR A 101 11.01 18.03 7.20
C THR A 101 10.88 16.61 6.68
N VAL A 102 11.87 16.16 5.93
CA VAL A 102 11.95 14.80 5.39
C VAL A 102 13.25 14.16 5.85
N LEU A 103 13.15 12.97 6.44
CA LEU A 103 14.29 12.25 7.02
C LEU A 103 14.21 10.77 6.67
N ALA A 104 15.37 10.12 6.56
CA ALA A 104 15.44 8.67 6.34
C ALA A 104 14.80 7.91 7.51
N PHE A 105 14.20 6.75 7.26
CA PHE A 105 13.66 5.89 8.34
C PHE A 105 14.72 5.57 9.41
N ASP A 106 14.28 5.34 10.65
CA ASP A 106 15.17 5.09 11.79
C ASP A 106 15.97 3.78 11.64
N ALA A 107 15.39 2.81 10.95
CA ALA A 107 16.00 1.52 10.64
C ALA A 107 15.48 1.00 9.30
N THR A 108 16.11 -0.06 8.79
CA THR A 108 15.59 -0.84 7.67
C THR A 108 14.17 -1.33 8.00
N ALA A 109 13.26 -1.20 7.04
CA ALA A 109 11.90 -1.71 7.20
C ALA A 109 11.89 -3.22 7.48
N THR A 110 10.89 -3.68 8.20
CA THR A 110 10.70 -5.10 8.51
C THR A 110 9.43 -5.60 7.88
N ARG A 111 9.35 -6.89 7.56
CA ARG A 111 8.16 -7.51 6.98
C ARG A 111 7.69 -8.68 7.83
N SER A 112 6.38 -8.72 8.08
CA SER A 112 5.68 -9.86 8.66
C SER A 112 4.54 -10.27 7.73
N GLY A 113 4.68 -11.41 7.04
CA GLY A 113 3.74 -11.82 6.00
C GLY A 113 3.71 -10.83 4.84
N GLN A 114 2.52 -10.23 4.61
CA GLN A 114 2.26 -9.23 3.56
C GLN A 114 2.32 -7.78 4.07
N VAL A 115 2.68 -7.57 5.34
CA VAL A 115 2.76 -6.25 5.96
C VAL A 115 4.21 -5.83 6.10
N VAL A 116 4.56 -4.66 5.56
CA VAL A 116 5.85 -4.00 5.77
C VAL A 116 5.68 -2.83 6.74
N SER A 117 6.54 -2.80 7.75
CA SER A 117 6.56 -1.78 8.79
C SER A 117 7.85 -0.95 8.71
N ALA A 118 7.70 0.37 8.69
CA ALA A 118 8.82 1.31 8.79
C ALA A 118 8.45 2.47 9.70
N ALA A 119 9.43 3.07 10.37
CA ALA A 119 9.19 4.12 11.34
C ALA A 119 10.20 5.25 11.24
N ARG A 120 9.77 6.45 11.62
CA ARG A 120 10.63 7.61 11.76
C ARG A 120 10.28 8.42 13.01
N THR A 121 11.31 8.74 13.78
CA THR A 121 11.25 9.62 14.94
C THR A 121 11.64 11.04 14.55
N PHE A 122 10.77 11.98 14.90
CA PHE A 122 10.99 13.42 14.81
C PHE A 122 11.14 14.00 16.21
N THR A 123 12.00 15.00 16.33
CA THR A 123 12.29 15.66 17.61
C THR A 123 12.14 17.16 17.45
N GLN A 124 12.10 17.86 18.58
CA GLN A 124 12.09 19.33 18.58
C GLN A 124 13.23 19.95 17.75
N ALA A 125 14.37 19.27 17.62
CA ALA A 125 15.51 19.79 16.86
C ALA A 125 15.27 19.84 15.35
N ASN A 126 14.34 19.05 14.82
CA ASN A 126 14.15 18.92 13.37
C ASN A 126 12.72 19.16 12.89
N ALA A 127 11.69 19.12 13.74
CA ALA A 127 10.30 19.29 13.30
C ALA A 127 9.45 20.11 14.29
N ASN A 128 9.99 21.20 14.84
CA ASN A 128 9.26 22.05 15.80
C ASN A 128 8.29 23.01 15.09
N PHE A 129 7.26 22.44 14.47
CA PHE A 129 6.16 23.14 13.82
C PHE A 129 4.87 22.31 13.94
N VAL A 130 3.75 22.84 13.46
CA VAL A 130 2.47 22.12 13.47
C VAL A 130 2.49 21.04 12.39
N HIS A 131 2.26 19.78 12.75
CA HIS A 131 2.18 18.69 11.79
C HIS A 131 0.74 18.50 11.33
N ARG A 132 0.51 18.55 10.01
CA ARG A 132 -0.82 18.33 9.40
C ARG A 132 -0.84 17.22 8.36
N LYS A 133 0.34 16.77 7.93
CA LYS A 133 0.50 15.70 6.95
C LYS A 133 1.78 14.92 7.19
N ILE A 134 1.73 13.61 6.94
CA ILE A 134 2.87 12.69 6.91
C ILE A 134 2.99 12.11 5.51
N GLY A 135 4.21 11.91 5.00
CA GLY A 135 4.41 11.30 3.69
C GLY A 135 5.55 10.30 3.63
N MET A 136 5.52 9.45 2.60
CA MET A 136 6.56 8.47 2.26
C MET A 136 7.26 8.90 0.98
N LEU A 137 8.59 8.92 0.98
CA LEU A 137 9.40 9.40 -0.13
C LEU A 137 10.57 8.46 -0.44
N ASN A 138 11.07 8.52 -1.68
CA ASN A 138 12.28 7.79 -2.10
C ASN A 138 13.61 8.46 -1.72
N GLY A 139 13.56 9.60 -1.05
CA GLY A 139 14.72 10.38 -0.63
C GLY A 139 14.36 11.42 0.42
N THR A 140 15.38 12.09 0.94
CA THR A 140 15.25 13.05 2.05
C THR A 140 15.09 14.50 1.60
N THR A 141 14.92 14.74 0.30
CA THR A 141 14.87 16.09 -0.27
C THR A 141 13.49 16.36 -0.85
N ASP A 142 12.74 17.27 -0.22
CA ASP A 142 11.43 17.71 -0.71
C ASP A 142 11.54 18.38 -2.09
N GLY A 143 10.64 18.05 -3.02
CA GLY A 143 10.63 18.57 -4.39
C GLY A 143 11.58 17.88 -5.37
N THR A 144 12.55 17.11 -4.88
CA THR A 144 13.40 16.24 -5.71
C THR A 144 12.98 14.78 -5.61
N SER A 145 12.50 14.37 -4.43
CA SER A 145 12.07 13.01 -4.17
C SER A 145 10.68 12.76 -4.74
N THR A 146 10.35 11.52 -5.09
CA THR A 146 8.99 11.14 -5.46
C THR A 146 8.17 10.86 -4.21
N LEU A 147 6.97 11.44 -4.12
CA LEU A 147 6.01 11.13 -3.06
C LEU A 147 5.26 9.85 -3.41
N TYR A 148 5.38 8.83 -2.57
CA TYR A 148 4.70 7.53 -2.74
C TYR A 148 3.33 7.51 -2.09
N ASN A 149 3.19 8.23 -0.99
CA ASN A 149 1.94 8.33 -0.26
C ASN A 149 2.00 9.55 0.66
N ALA A 150 0.83 10.12 0.97
CA ALA A 150 0.68 11.09 2.03
C ALA A 150 -0.64 10.86 2.77
N ILE A 151 -0.60 11.06 4.07
CA ILE A 151 -1.77 11.05 4.96
C ILE A 151 -1.91 12.47 5.48
N SER A 152 -3.06 13.09 5.23
CA SER A 152 -3.48 14.37 5.79
C SER A 152 -4.78 14.21 6.58
N GLY A 153 -5.32 15.31 7.11
CA GLY A 153 -6.60 15.29 7.86
C GLY A 153 -6.43 15.16 9.37
N PHE A 154 -5.23 15.43 9.88
CA PHE A 154 -4.96 15.54 11.31
C PHE A 154 -4.26 16.87 11.62
N THR A 155 -4.13 17.20 12.89
CA THR A 155 -3.31 18.32 13.35
C THR A 155 -2.68 17.96 14.68
N ILE A 156 -1.36 18.05 14.76
CA ILE A 156 -0.58 17.90 15.99
C ILE A 156 0.23 19.17 16.16
N ASP A 157 -0.09 19.96 17.17
CA ASP A 157 0.65 21.18 17.50
C ASP A 157 1.74 20.85 18.52
N LEU A 158 3.00 20.94 18.08
CA LEU A 158 4.19 20.65 18.89
C LEU A 158 5.01 21.92 19.16
N VAL A 159 4.51 23.08 18.77
CA VAL A 159 5.28 24.33 18.77
C VAL A 159 5.69 24.71 20.18
N GLY A 160 7.00 24.86 20.39
CA GLY A 160 7.56 25.29 21.68
C GLY A 160 7.60 24.19 22.74
N LEU A 161 7.23 22.95 22.39
CA LEU A 161 7.33 21.80 23.27
C LEU A 161 8.63 21.04 23.05
N THR A 162 9.19 20.47 24.13
CA THR A 162 10.22 19.43 24.00
C THR A 162 9.53 18.10 23.76
N PHE A 163 9.81 17.47 22.62
CA PHE A 163 9.16 16.23 22.23
C PHE A 163 10.10 15.26 21.48
N SER A 164 9.66 14.01 21.47
CA SER A 164 10.12 12.95 20.57
C SER A 164 8.87 12.18 20.12
N ILE A 165 8.56 12.22 18.83
CA ILE A 165 7.38 11.56 18.26
C ILE A 165 7.80 10.60 17.16
N THR A 166 7.37 9.34 17.27
CA THR A 166 7.63 8.31 16.27
C THR A 166 6.36 8.03 15.49
N TYR A 167 6.43 8.19 14.17
CA TYR A 167 5.38 7.74 13.26
C TYR A 167 5.79 6.39 12.68
N GLN A 168 4.89 5.41 12.78
CA GLN A 168 5.02 4.11 12.14
C GLN A 168 4.01 4.01 11.01
N ILE A 169 4.46 3.47 9.88
CA ILE A 169 3.64 3.10 8.74
C ILE A 169 3.63 1.59 8.58
N ASP A 170 2.45 1.03 8.40
CA ASP A 170 2.26 -0.38 8.08
C ASP A 170 1.58 -0.48 6.71
N VAL A 171 2.32 -0.96 5.71
CA VAL A 171 1.84 -1.11 4.33
C VAL A 171 1.50 -2.56 4.07
N THR A 172 0.24 -2.82 3.72
CA THR A 172 -0.25 -4.17 3.41
C THR A 172 -0.35 -4.37 1.90
N PHE A 173 0.29 -5.42 1.38
CA PHE A 173 0.23 -5.81 -0.03
C PHE A 173 -0.80 -6.92 -0.23
N SER A 174 -1.93 -6.61 -0.84
CA SER A 174 -3.01 -7.58 -1.10
C SER A 174 -3.34 -7.68 -2.60
N SER A 175 -3.66 -8.88 -3.08
CA SER A 175 -4.31 -9.07 -4.38
C SER A 175 -5.83 -8.89 -4.21
N SER A 176 -6.41 -8.01 -5.02
CA SER A 176 -7.86 -7.78 -5.11
C SER A 176 -8.58 -8.82 -5.94
#